data_AF-A0A0G0WPL9-F1
#
_entry.id   AF-A0A0G0WPL9-F1
#
_cell.length_a   1.000
_cell.length_b   1.000
_cell.length_c   1.000
_cell.angle_alpha   90.00
_cell.angle_beta   90.00
_cell.angle_gamma   90.00
#
_symmetry.space_group_name_H-M   'P 1'
#
loop_
_entity.id
_entity.type
_entity.pdbx_description
1 polymer ?
#
loop_
_entity_poly.entity_id
_entity_poly.type
_entity_poly.pdbx_seq_one_letter_code
_entity_poly.pdbx_strand_id
1 'polypeptide(L)'
;ASEILAGALSENLNIPLVGQKTFGKGSVQSLESISDGSAVKITVAHWLTPNGISINNEGIKPTVEITATETSENTQKDAQYEKAKEILLQRINNN
;
A
#
# COMPACT_ATOMS: atom_id res chain seq x y z
N ALA A 1 0.65 -4.45 7.04
CA ALA A 1 -0.28 -5.40 6.37
C ALA A 1 -0.95 -4.80 5.14
N SER A 2 -1.29 -3.50 5.12
CA SER A 2 -1.94 -2.86 3.96
C SER A 2 -1.16 -2.98 2.64
N GLU A 3 0.17 -3.01 2.72
CA GLU A 3 1.06 -3.15 1.54
C GLU A 3 0.96 -4.54 0.90
N ILE A 4 0.74 -5.58 1.71
CA ILE A 4 0.55 -6.95 1.23
C ILE A 4 -0.74 -7.03 0.42
N LEU A 5 -1.82 -6.40 0.92
CA LEU A 5 -3.09 -6.31 0.22
C LEU A 5 -2.95 -5.55 -1.11
N ALA A 6 -2.29 -4.38 -1.08
CA ALA A 6 -2.06 -3.58 -2.28
C ALA A 6 -1.31 -4.37 -3.36
N GLY A 7 -0.19 -5.01 -2.99
CA GLY A 7 0.58 -5.85 -3.91
C GLY A 7 -0.22 -7.03 -4.45
N ALA A 8 -1.01 -7.71 -3.62
CA ALA A 8 -1.86 -8.82 -4.06
C ALA A 8 -2.93 -8.38 -5.06
N LEU A 9 -3.60 -7.24 -4.83
CA LEU A 9 -4.60 -6.70 -5.75
C LEU A 9 -3.99 -6.28 -7.08
N SER A 10 -2.84 -5.60 -7.06
CA SER A 10 -2.19 -5.13 -8.28
C SER A 10 -1.62 -6.26 -9.11
N GLU A 11 -0.95 -7.24 -8.49
CA GLU A 11 -0.20 -8.27 -9.21
C GLU A 11 -1.08 -9.46 -9.61
N ASN A 12 -1.95 -9.94 -8.71
CA ASN A 12 -2.77 -11.13 -9.01
C ASN A 12 -4.06 -10.80 -9.75
N LEU A 13 -4.66 -9.65 -9.46
CA LEU A 13 -5.97 -9.26 -9.98
C LEU A 13 -5.91 -8.11 -10.98
N ASN A 14 -4.70 -7.60 -11.28
CA ASN A 14 -4.50 -6.52 -12.24
C ASN A 14 -5.38 -5.27 -11.93
N ILE A 15 -5.59 -5.02 -10.62
CA ILE A 15 -6.38 -3.90 -10.12
C ILE A 15 -5.48 -2.67 -9.96
N PRO A 16 -5.79 -1.53 -10.58
CA PRO A 16 -4.97 -0.33 -10.52
C PRO A 16 -5.00 0.25 -9.11
N LEU A 17 -3.83 0.62 -8.61
CA LEU A 17 -3.67 1.32 -7.35
C LEU A 17 -3.59 2.83 -7.61
N VAL A 18 -4.28 3.63 -6.81
CA VAL A 18 -4.34 5.09 -6.93
C VAL A 18 -3.90 5.71 -5.62
N GLY A 19 -2.99 6.68 -5.68
CA GLY A 19 -2.53 7.41 -4.50
C GLY A 19 -1.03 7.63 -4.53
N GLN A 20 -0.35 7.41 -3.40
CA GLN A 20 1.10 7.62 -3.28
C GLN A 20 1.81 6.32 -2.94
N LYS A 21 3.13 6.31 -3.18
CA LYS A 21 4.01 5.23 -2.76
C LYS A 21 3.85 4.95 -1.26
N THR A 22 3.69 3.68 -0.89
CA THR A 22 3.56 3.28 0.52
C THR A 22 4.89 3.32 1.26
N PHE A 23 4.84 3.19 2.59
CA PHE A 23 6.00 3.38 3.46
C PHE A 23 7.13 2.35 3.28
N GLY A 24 6.82 1.08 3.00
CA GLY A 24 7.79 0.00 2.87
C GLY A 24 8.05 -0.80 4.14
N LYS A 25 7.03 -1.01 4.98
CA LYS A 25 7.16 -1.89 6.15
C LYS A 25 6.87 -3.34 5.73
N GLY A 26 7.93 -4.01 5.28
CA GLY A 26 7.88 -5.42 4.90
C GLY A 26 8.24 -6.41 6.01
N SER A 27 8.61 -5.99 7.22
CA SER A 27 9.09 -6.91 8.26
C SER A 27 7.97 -7.61 9.04
N VAL A 28 8.20 -8.88 9.38
CA VAL A 28 7.44 -9.66 10.38
C VAL A 28 8.21 -9.61 11.69
N GLN A 29 7.55 -9.20 12.77
CA GLN A 29 8.18 -9.09 14.09
C GLN A 29 7.52 -10.06 15.07
N SER A 30 8.33 -10.87 15.75
CA SER A 30 7.93 -11.67 16.92
C SER A 30 8.22 -10.88 18.20
N LEU A 31 7.41 -11.08 19.22
CA LEU A 31 7.62 -10.51 20.55
C LEU A 31 8.06 -11.62 21.50
N GLU A 32 9.30 -11.54 21.96
CA GLU A 32 9.88 -12.50 22.90
C GLU A 32 9.91 -11.88 24.30
N SER A 33 9.30 -12.53 25.28
CA SER A 33 9.34 -12.10 26.68
C SER A 33 10.64 -12.57 27.35
N ILE A 34 11.21 -11.71 28.19
CA ILE A 34 12.40 -12.00 28.99
C ILE A 34 11.99 -12.23 30.44
N SER A 35 12.79 -13.01 31.18
CA SER A 35 12.55 -13.41 32.57
C SER A 35 12.38 -12.26 33.56
N ASP A 36 12.85 -11.05 33.24
CA ASP A 36 12.70 -9.84 34.07
C ASP A 36 11.38 -9.09 33.82
N GLY A 37 10.51 -9.61 32.96
CA GLY A 37 9.23 -9.01 32.60
C GLY A 37 9.31 -8.03 31.42
N SER A 38 10.50 -7.80 30.85
CA SER A 38 10.67 -7.04 29.61
C SER A 38 10.33 -7.88 28.37
N ALA A 39 10.29 -7.23 27.20
CA ALA A 39 10.06 -7.91 25.93
C ALA A 39 10.90 -7.31 24.80
N VAL A 40 11.33 -8.15 23.87
CA VAL A 40 12.09 -7.77 22.69
C VAL A 40 11.27 -8.05 21.44
N LYS A 41 11.21 -7.08 20.53
CA LYS A 41 10.66 -7.28 19.19
C LYS A 41 11.78 -7.65 18.23
N ILE A 42 11.72 -8.87 17.70
CA ILE A 42 12.74 -9.41 16.79
C ILE A 42 12.12 -9.55 15.41
N THR A 43 12.80 -9.04 14.39
CA THR A 43 12.41 -9.29 13.00
C THR A 43 12.74 -10.74 12.64
N VAL A 44 11.72 -11.53 12.32
CA VAL A 44 11.86 -12.97 12.02
C VAL A 44 11.68 -13.29 10.54
N ALA A 45 11.07 -12.40 9.76
CA ALA A 45 10.88 -12.58 8.33
C ALA A 45 10.62 -11.25 7.61
N HIS A 46 10.59 -11.31 6.27
CA HIS A 46 10.16 -10.22 5.40
C HIS A 46 9.06 -10.70 4.45
N TRP A 47 8.10 -9.83 4.17
CA TRP A 47 7.04 -10.02 3.20
C TRP A 47 7.52 -9.70 1.80
N LEU A 48 7.14 -10.56 0.86
CA LEU A 48 7.28 -10.38 -0.57
C LEU A 48 5.89 -10.21 -1.20
N THR A 49 5.82 -9.48 -2.30
CA THR A 49 4.63 -9.48 -3.16
C THR A 49 4.48 -10.84 -3.87
N PRO A 50 3.33 -11.17 -4.47
CA PRO A 50 3.17 -12.39 -5.28
C PRO A 50 4.25 -12.62 -6.34
N ASN A 51 4.77 -11.56 -6.95
CA ASN A 51 5.87 -11.60 -7.91
C ASN A 51 7.27 -11.74 -7.28
N GLY A 52 7.36 -11.90 -5.96
CA GLY A 52 8.61 -12.05 -5.23
C GLY A 52 9.36 -10.74 -4.95
N ILE A 53 8.71 -9.59 -5.10
CA ILE A 53 9.33 -8.27 -4.87
C ILE A 53 9.31 -7.96 -3.37
N SER A 54 10.43 -7.48 -2.84
CA SER A 54 10.53 -7.09 -1.43
C SER A 54 9.73 -5.82 -1.15
N ILE A 55 8.87 -5.86 -0.14
CA ILE A 55 8.15 -4.66 0.33
C ILE A 55 9.07 -3.79 1.22
N ASN A 56 10.06 -4.41 1.87
CA ASN A 56 10.86 -3.74 2.90
C ASN A 56 11.73 -2.62 2.31
N ASN A 57 11.64 -1.40 2.86
CA ASN A 57 12.28 -0.16 2.39
C ASN A 57 11.88 0.31 0.98
N GLU A 58 11.27 -0.55 0.17
CA GLU A 58 10.81 -0.21 -1.17
C GLU A 58 9.36 0.27 -1.19
N GLY A 59 8.46 -0.30 -0.37
CA GLY A 59 7.03 -0.02 -0.46
C GLY A 59 6.39 -0.51 -1.75
N ILE A 60 5.15 -0.11 -1.97
CA ILE A 60 4.35 -0.42 -3.16
C ILE A 60 4.13 0.88 -3.93
N LYS A 61 4.51 0.88 -5.21
CA LYS A 61 4.25 2.00 -6.11
C LYS A 61 2.82 1.92 -6.64
N PRO A 62 2.03 3.01 -6.60
CA PRO A 62 0.70 3.02 -7.19
C PRO A 62 0.78 2.96 -8.72
N THR A 63 -0.26 2.43 -9.35
CA THR A 63 -0.41 2.45 -10.82
C THR A 63 -0.63 3.89 -11.31
N VAL A 64 -1.41 4.67 -10.55
CA VAL A 64 -1.66 6.08 -10.80
C VAL A 64 -1.23 6.87 -9.57
N GLU A 65 -0.16 7.64 -9.73
CA GLU A 65 0.38 8.49 -8.68
C GLU A 65 -0.39 9.81 -8.59
N ILE A 66 -0.89 10.14 -7.40
CA ILE A 66 -1.61 11.38 -7.11
C ILE A 66 -1.43 11.75 -5.64
N THR A 67 -0.99 12.98 -5.39
CA THR A 67 -0.85 13.49 -4.03
C THR A 67 -2.17 14.08 -3.51
N ALA A 68 -2.39 14.03 -2.20
CA ALA A 68 -3.61 14.58 -1.60
C ALA A 68 -3.76 16.11 -1.77
N THR A 69 -2.69 16.79 -2.14
CA THR A 69 -2.60 18.26 -2.28
C THR A 69 -2.81 18.76 -3.71
N GLU A 70 -2.98 17.88 -4.70
CA GLU A 70 -3.11 18.26 -6.11
C GLU A 70 -4.43 18.96 -6.48
N THR A 71 -5.36 19.12 -5.52
CA THR A 71 -6.57 19.91 -5.71
C THR A 71 -6.39 21.34 -5.23
N SER A 72 -6.40 22.27 -6.18
CA SER A 72 -6.41 23.71 -5.97
C SER A 72 -7.59 24.16 -5.09
N GLU A 73 -7.23 25.03 -4.14
CA GLU A 73 -8.04 25.95 -3.32
C GLU A 73 -9.58 25.71 -3.22
N ASN A 74 -10.00 25.41 -1.98
CA ASN A 74 -11.33 25.68 -1.44
C ASN A 74 -12.46 24.66 -1.64
N THR A 75 -12.16 23.37 -1.84
CA THR A 75 -13.13 22.32 -1.52
C THR A 75 -12.46 21.15 -0.80
N GLN A 76 -13.15 20.66 0.23
CA GLN A 76 -12.85 19.46 1.02
C GLN A 76 -13.02 18.19 0.16
N LYS A 77 -12.39 18.17 -1.02
CA LYS A 77 -12.55 17.13 -2.04
C LYS A 77 -11.28 16.29 -2.04
N ASP A 78 -11.43 15.01 -1.75
CA ASP A 78 -10.33 14.05 -1.75
C ASP A 78 -9.92 13.77 -3.20
N ALA A 79 -8.76 14.31 -3.60
CA ALA A 79 -8.21 14.16 -4.95
C ALA A 79 -7.96 12.69 -5.33
N GLN A 80 -7.51 11.88 -4.37
CA GLN A 80 -7.21 10.46 -4.61
C GLN A 80 -8.52 9.68 -4.84
N TYR A 81 -9.55 9.98 -4.05
CA TYR A 81 -10.89 9.41 -4.21
C TYR A 81 -11.51 9.74 -5.57
N GLU A 82 -11.51 11.02 -5.96
CA GLU A 82 -12.08 11.44 -7.25
C GLU A 82 -11.33 10.79 -8.41
N LYS A 83 -10.00 10.67 -8.33
CA LYS A 83 -9.22 9.99 -9.36
C LYS A 83 -9.51 8.49 -9.42
N ALA A 84 -9.64 7.82 -8.27
CA ALA A 84 -10.02 6.42 -8.21
C ALA A 84 -11.41 6.17 -8.79
N LYS A 85 -12.37 7.06 -8.51
CA LYS A 85 -13.72 7.02 -9.09
C LYS A 85 -13.71 7.19 -10.61
N GLU A 86 -12.94 8.14 -11.12
CA GLU A 86 -12.77 8.37 -12.56
C GLU A 86 -12.26 7.10 -13.26
N ILE A 87 -11.20 6.48 -12.72
CA ILE A 87 -10.61 5.25 -13.27
C ILE A 87 -11.60 4.09 -13.22
N LEU A 88 -12.37 3.96 -12.14
CA LEU A 88 -13.39 2.94 -12.02
C LEU A 88 -14.47 3.09 -13.09
N LEU A 89 -14.99 4.31 -13.30
CA LEU A 89 -16.00 4.58 -14.33
C LEU A 89 -15.48 4.31 -15.75
N GLN A 90 -14.22 4.67 -16.04
CA GLN A 90 -13.58 4.33 -17.32
C GLN A 90 -13.53 2.82 -17.54
N ARG A 91 -13.19 2.04 -16.50
CA ARG A 91 -13.15 0.57 -16.60
C ARG A 91 -14.52 -0.06 -16.76
N ILE A 92 -15.57 0.52 -16.16
CA ILE A 92 -16.95 0.05 -16.34
C ILE A 92 -17.43 0.32 -17.76
N ASN A 93 -17.13 1.49 -18.32
CA ASN A 93 -17.62 1.90 -19.64
C ASN A 93 -16.86 1.25 -20.82
N ASN A 94 -15.64 0.75 -20.57
CA ASN A 94 -14.78 0.11 -21.57
C ASN A 94 -14.93 -1.43 -21.61
N ASN A 95 -15.85 -1.99 -20.82
CA ASN A 95 -16.23 -3.41 -20.80
C ASN A 95 -17.61 -3.61 -21.42
#